data_AF-A0A6I1NR52-F1
#
_entry.id   AF-A0A6I1NR52-F1
#
_cell.length_a   1.000
_cell.length_b   1.000
_cell.length_c   1.000
_cell.angle_alpha   90.00
_cell.angle_beta   90.00
_cell.angle_gamma   90.00
#
_symmetry.space_group_name_H-M   'P 1'
#
loop_
_entity.id
_entity.type
_entity.pdbx_description
1 polymer ?
#
loop_
_entity_poly.entity_id
_entity_poly.type
_entity_poly.pdbx_seq_one_letter_code
_entity_poly.pdbx_strand_id
1 'polypeptide(L)' 'MQQAEVEQWVSTLSAGDEVGVFVGSRLLFKSSVTKRTPTGMVVVEPGGTFKSNGEVHGRLADQSRRLRPLNNQ' A
#
# COMPACT_ATOMS: atom_id res chain seq x y z
N MET A 1 9.87 8.52 -2.97
CA MET A 1 9.05 8.12 -4.13
C MET A 1 8.08 9.21 -4.45
N GLN A 2 8.16 9.71 -5.68
CA GLN A 2 7.15 10.56 -6.29
C GLN A 2 5.85 9.77 -6.47
N GLN A 3 4.71 10.45 -6.55
CA GLN A 3 3.39 9.80 -6.62
C GLN A 3 3.26 8.86 -7.83
N ALA A 4 3.85 9.24 -8.96
CA ALA A 4 3.89 8.40 -10.16
C ALA A 4 4.69 7.09 -9.97
N GLU A 5 5.78 7.12 -9.20
CA GLU A 5 6.56 5.91 -8.90
C GLU A 5 5.77 4.96 -7.99
N VAL A 6 5.04 5.49 -7.01
CA VAL A 6 4.17 4.69 -6.15
C VAL A 6 3.07 4.04 -6.97
N GLU A 7 2.46 4.76 -7.91
CA GLU A 7 1.39 4.22 -8.74
C GLU A 7 1.86 3.11 -9.68
N GLN A 8 3.05 3.27 -10.28
CA GLN A 8 3.66 2.23 -11.09
C GLN A 8 4.02 1.01 -10.24
N TRP A 9 4.64 1.22 -9.07
CA TRP A 9 5.00 0.13 -8.16
C TRP A 9 3.77 -0.61 -7.61
N VAL A 10 2.74 0.10 -7.17
CA VAL A 10 1.47 -0.53 -6.74
C VAL A 10 0.85 -1.31 -7.89
N SER A 11 1.08 -0.88 -9.14
CA SER A 11 0.64 -1.60 -10.32
C SER A 11 1.42 -2.87 -10.64
N THR A 12 2.62 -3.07 -10.07
CA THR A 12 3.37 -4.32 -10.18
C THR A 12 3.06 -5.32 -9.06
N LEU A 13 2.34 -4.90 -8.01
CA LEU A 13 2.02 -5.75 -6.87
C LEU A 13 1.04 -6.88 -7.25
N SER A 14 1.36 -8.08 -6.78
CA SER A 14 0.58 -9.31 -6.95
C SER A 14 0.22 -9.92 -5.60
N ALA A 15 -0.74 -10.84 -5.59
CA ALA A 15 -1.10 -11.55 -4.36
C ALA A 15 0.11 -12.34 -3.82
N GLY A 16 0.43 -12.16 -2.53
CA GLY A 16 1.61 -12.72 -1.87
C GLY A 16 2.79 -11.76 -1.72
N ASP A 17 2.80 -10.62 -2.42
CA ASP A 17 3.86 -9.61 -2.24
C ASP A 17 3.83 -9.01 -0.83
N GLU A 18 5.01 -8.85 -0.23
CA GLU A 18 5.17 -8.19 1.06
C GLU A 18 5.30 -6.67 0.89
N VAL A 19 4.52 -5.94 1.68
CA VAL A 19 4.45 -4.48 1.65
C VAL A 19 4.47 -3.92 3.07
N GLY A 20 4.94 -2.67 3.21
CA GLY A 20 4.91 -1.97 4.48
C GLY A 20 3.82 -0.92 4.50
N VAL A 21 3.08 -0.84 5.61
CA VAL A 21 2.17 0.29 5.87
C VAL A 21 2.89 1.31 6.74
N PHE A 22 3.09 2.51 6.19
CA PHE A 22 3.83 3.59 6.83
C PHE A 22 2.91 4.74 7.21
N VAL A 23 3.15 5.39 8.34
CA VAL A 23 2.58 6.69 8.72
C VAL A 23 3.68 7.72 8.73
N GLY A 24 3.65 8.64 7.76
CA GLY A 24 4.76 9.55 7.50
C GLY A 24 6.04 8.76 7.12
N SER A 25 7.05 8.79 7.99
CA SER A 25 8.31 8.06 7.83
C SER A 25 8.39 6.79 8.70
N ARG A 26 7.36 6.50 9.49
CA ARG A 26 7.36 5.38 10.44
C ARG A 26 6.65 4.17 9.84
N LEU A 27 7.31 3.02 9.80
CA LEU A 27 6.65 1.74 9.53
C LEU A 27 5.72 1.39 10.70
N LEU A 28 4.44 1.20 10.45
CA LEU A 28 3.50 0.71 11.46
C LEU A 28 3.58 -0.81 11.56
N PHE A 29 3.40 -1.51 10.44
CA PHE A 29 3.44 -2.96 10.37
C PHE A 29 3.73 -3.42 8.93
N LYS A 30 4.24 -4.64 8.83
CA LYS A 30 4.35 -5.37 7.56
C LYS A 30 3.00 -6.01 7.24
N SER A 31 2.69 -6.07 5.97
CA SER A 31 1.44 -6.59 5.45
C SER A 31 1.72 -7.36 4.16
N SER A 32 0.82 -8.24 3.76
CA SER A 32 0.94 -8.98 2.51
C SER A 32 -0.23 -8.62 1.61
N VAL A 33 0.02 -8.49 0.31
CA VAL A 33 -1.02 -8.26 -0.68
C VAL A 33 -1.90 -9.50 -0.75
N THR A 34 -3.15 -9.37 -0.36
CA THR A 34 -4.15 -10.44 -0.44
C THR A 34 -4.69 -10.56 -1.86
N LYS A 35 -5.06 -9.43 -2.45
CA LYS A 35 -5.60 -9.38 -3.82
C LYS A 35 -5.57 -7.98 -4.39
N ARG A 36 -5.58 -7.89 -5.72
CA ARG A 36 -5.80 -6.65 -6.45
C ARG A 36 -7.19 -6.64 -7.06
N THR A 37 -7.87 -5.51 -6.94
CA THR A 37 -9.20 -5.29 -7.52
C THR A 37 -9.07 -4.83 -8.98
N PRO A 38 -10.09 -5.07 -9.84
CA PRO A 38 -10.08 -4.61 -11.23
C PRO A 38 -9.96 -3.09 -11.39
N THR A 39 -10.35 -2.32 -10.37
CA THR A 39 -10.23 -0.85 -10.33
C THR A 39 -8.83 -0.37 -9.97
N GLY A 40 -7.86 -1.28 -9.81
CA GLY A 40 -6.46 -0.96 -9.49
C GLY A 40 -6.18 -0.77 -8.00
N MET A 41 -7.15 -1.01 -7.11
CA MET A 41 -6.93 -0.98 -5.66
C MET A 41 -6.27 -2.28 -5.19
N VAL A 42 -5.41 -2.19 -4.19
CA VAL A 42 -4.68 -3.30 -3.58
C VAL A 42 -5.23 -3.55 -2.18
N VAL A 43 -5.64 -4.79 -1.92
CA VAL A 43 -6.08 -5.23 -0.59
C VAL A 43 -4.90 -5.93 0.07
N VAL A 44 -4.55 -5.50 1.27
CA VAL A 44 -3.44 -6.04 2.05
C VAL A 44 -3.93 -6.46 3.43
N GLU A 45 -3.39 -7.55 3.96
CA GLU A 45 -3.72 -8.03 5.29
C GLU A 45 -2.45 -8.34 6.12
N PRO A 46 -2.41 -7.89 7.39
CA PRO A 46 -3.34 -6.95 8.03
C PRO A 46 -3.16 -5.53 7.45
N GLY A 47 -4.21 -4.73 7.21
CA GLY A 47 -4.02 -3.34 6.77
C GLY A 47 -5.15 -2.68 5.98
N GLY A 48 -5.98 -3.48 5.30
CA GLY A 48 -7.17 -3.01 4.60
C GLY A 48 -6.92 -2.78 3.10
N THR A 49 -7.74 -1.93 2.49
CA THR A 49 -7.67 -1.63 1.05
C THR A 49 -6.93 -0.33 0.83
N PHE A 50 -6.11 -0.28 -0.20
CA PHE A 50 -5.35 0.88 -0.63
C PHE A 50 -5.61 1.16 -2.10
N LYS A 51 -5.63 2.44 -2.47
CA LYS A 51 -5.79 2.91 -3.83
C LYS A 51 -4.51 2.62 -4.65
N SER A 52 -4.63 2.74 -5.97
CA SER A 52 -3.49 2.62 -6.90
C SER A 52 -2.34 3.57 -6.57
N ASN A 53 -2.63 4.72 -5.97
CA ASN A 53 -1.62 5.70 -5.54
C ASN A 53 -0.98 5.39 -4.16
N GLY A 54 -1.28 4.24 -3.57
CA GLY A 54 -0.74 3.79 -2.28
C GLY A 54 -1.41 4.41 -1.04
N GLU A 55 -2.44 5.23 -1.20
CA GLU A 55 -3.21 5.78 -0.09
C GLU A 55 -4.28 4.79 0.42
N VAL A 56 -4.59 4.82 1.71
CA VAL A 56 -5.64 3.98 2.27
C VAL A 56 -7.03 4.32 1.71
N HIS A 57 -7.80 3.31 1.34
CA HIS A 57 -9.20 3.41 0.90
C HIS A 57 -10.12 3.13 2.09
N GLY A 58 -10.58 4.18 2.79
CA GLY A 58 -11.42 4.04 3.98
C GLY A 58 -11.58 5.32 4.82
N ARG A 59 -12.46 5.28 5.82
CA ARG A 59 -12.95 6.45 6.58
C ARG A 59 -11.92 6.96 7.61
N LEU A 60 -11.34 8.13 7.32
CA LEU A 60 -10.83 9.20 8.21
C LEU A 60 -9.79 8.91 9.33
N ALA A 61 -9.64 7.71 9.89
CA ALA A 61 -8.82 7.53 11.09
C ALA A 61 -7.29 7.55 10.83
N ASP A 62 -6.83 7.40 9.59
CA ASP A 62 -5.39 7.33 9.31
C ASP A 62 -5.04 7.61 7.84
N GLN A 63 -5.51 8.75 7.29
CA GLN A 63 -5.14 9.19 5.93
C GLN A 63 -3.62 9.39 5.74
N SER A 64 -2.86 9.36 6.84
CA SER A 64 -1.40 9.36 6.84
C SER A 64 -0.78 8.01 6.48
N ARG A 65 -1.57 6.93 6.43
CA ARG A 65 -1.11 5.60 6.02
C ARG A 65 -0.86 5.53 4.52
N ARG A 66 0.36 5.14 4.17
CA ARG A 66 0.78 4.90 2.79
C ARG A 66 1.45 3.56 2.66
N LEU A 67 1.12 2.84 1.59
CA LEU A 67 1.86 1.68 1.14
C LEU A 67 3.23 2.11 0.60
N ARG A 68 4.27 1.40 1.03
CA ARG A 68 5.62 1.49 0.45
C ARG A 68 6.27 0.11 0.43
N PRO A 69 7.22 -0.14 -0.48
CA PRO A 69 7.99 -1.37 -0.46
C PRO A 69 8.83 -1.44 0.82
N LEU A 70 8.99 -2.66 1.34
CA LEU A 70 9.85 -2.91 2.50
C LEU A 70 11.34 -2.78 2.14
N ASN A 71 11.68 -2.97 0.87
CA ASN A 71 13.03 -2.88 0.31
C ASN A 71 13.36 -1.46 -0.16
N ASN A 72 13.53 -0.52 0.76
CA ASN A 72 14.25 0.72 0.45
C ASN A 72 15.63 0.76 1.14
N GLN A 73 16.29 -0.41 1.20
CA GLN A 73 17.72 -0.56 1.46
C GLN A 73 18.45 -0.77 0.15
#